data_AF-A0A4Y8SHJ5-F1
#
_entry.id   AF-A0A4Y8SHJ5-F1
#
_cell.length_a   1.000
_cell.length_b   1.000
_cell.length_c   1.000
_cell.angle_alpha   90.00
_cell.angle_beta   90.00
_cell.angle_gamma   90.00
#
_symmetry.space_group_name_H-M   'P 1'
#
loop_
_entity.id
_entity.type
_entity.pdbx_description
1 polymer ?
#
loop_
_entity_poly.entity_id
_entity_poly.type
_entity_poly.pdbx_seq_one_letter_code
_entity_poly.pdbx_strand_id
1 'polypeptide(L)'
;MIASITYSSAFFEKIDGILFNEDVPVPVLYRKRRIEFFSDLKQYKRTYKYNFIAFPVDTIPNADRIYINSDFIIGYKKYHAIRNKFSNETIENEVEKYDKDSVVEFISDIIHERISNLSFEFEAALKHAKASYIFAGITDNVIIIRNLLSHYRNVLNSPNIQISHFSGLSLPKVISDVMTEVYIYYLSDRLEMMEIQSASEVLSVSEVVDDGLRIKWNGRQQDLAELFIELERKNWTTRGELSMIKVCTLLSKVFDLSDTKRKHASNSAASLYQLFKGSYPEESRGDRRYFFDDKKHKRQFENIKEFNKS
;
A
#
# COMPACT_ATOMS: atom_id res chain seq x y z
N MET A 1 -0.84 -25.31 -2.72
CA MET A 1 -1.81 -25.29 -3.83
C MET A 1 -3.12 -26.01 -3.45
N ILE A 2 -3.09 -27.23 -2.91
CA ILE A 2 -4.33 -27.89 -2.43
C ILE A 2 -4.94 -27.12 -1.24
N ALA A 3 -4.13 -26.74 -0.24
CA ALA A 3 -4.60 -25.94 0.90
C ALA A 3 -5.17 -24.57 0.49
N SER A 4 -4.55 -23.89 -0.49
CA SER A 4 -5.02 -22.59 -0.98
C SER A 4 -6.34 -22.67 -1.73
N ILE A 5 -6.63 -23.78 -2.41
CA ILE A 5 -7.90 -24.01 -3.12
C ILE A 5 -9.03 -24.30 -2.13
N THR A 6 -8.81 -25.18 -1.14
CA THR A 6 -9.81 -25.48 -0.10
C THR A 6 -10.18 -24.24 0.70
N TYR A 7 -9.21 -23.35 0.96
CA TYR A 7 -9.44 -22.12 1.72
C TYR A 7 -10.16 -21.03 0.90
N SER A 8 -9.92 -20.94 -0.41
CA SER A 8 -10.72 -20.06 -1.29
C SER A 8 -12.20 -20.43 -1.26
N SER A 9 -12.52 -21.73 -1.30
CA SER A 9 -13.92 -22.19 -1.25
C SER A 9 -14.66 -21.73 0.00
N ALA A 10 -14.03 -21.79 1.17
CA ALA A 10 -14.64 -21.33 2.42
C ALA A 10 -14.92 -19.82 2.40
N PHE A 11 -14.03 -19.02 1.78
CA PHE A 11 -14.27 -17.59 1.61
C PHE A 11 -15.37 -17.30 0.60
N PHE A 12 -15.46 -18.07 -0.50
CA PHE A 12 -16.56 -17.95 -1.47
C PHE A 12 -17.89 -18.24 -0.80
N GLU A 13 -18.01 -19.36 -0.07
CA GLU A 13 -19.22 -19.70 0.68
C GLU A 13 -19.62 -18.60 1.68
N LYS A 14 -18.65 -18.02 2.39
CA LYS A 14 -18.92 -16.92 3.34
C LYS A 14 -19.43 -15.66 2.63
N ILE A 15 -18.84 -15.29 1.49
CA ILE A 15 -19.23 -14.11 0.72
C ILE A 15 -20.59 -14.31 0.06
N ASP A 16 -20.79 -15.45 -0.58
CA ASP A 16 -22.05 -15.79 -1.25
C ASP A 16 -23.17 -15.93 -0.22
N GLY A 17 -22.90 -16.51 0.95
CA GLY A 17 -23.85 -16.57 2.06
C GLY A 17 -24.25 -15.20 2.62
N ILE A 18 -23.45 -14.15 2.41
CA ILE A 18 -23.82 -12.76 2.74
C ILE A 18 -24.62 -12.14 1.58
N LEU A 19 -24.13 -12.30 0.33
CA LEU A 19 -24.72 -11.67 -0.85
C LEU A 19 -26.12 -12.18 -1.17
N PHE A 20 -26.33 -13.50 -1.05
CA PHE A 20 -27.57 -14.19 -1.43
C PHE A 20 -28.45 -14.54 -0.22
N ASN A 21 -28.24 -13.87 0.92
CA ASN A 21 -29.08 -14.08 2.09
C ASN A 21 -30.49 -13.50 1.86
N GLU A 22 -31.50 -14.36 1.70
CA GLU A 22 -32.88 -13.94 1.47
C GLU A 22 -33.51 -13.27 2.71
N ASP A 23 -33.08 -13.64 3.92
CA ASP A 23 -33.62 -13.09 5.17
C ASP A 23 -33.09 -11.67 5.45
N VAL A 24 -31.84 -11.40 5.06
CA VAL A 24 -31.15 -10.12 5.26
C VAL A 24 -30.47 -9.69 3.96
N PRO A 25 -31.25 -9.22 2.96
CA PRO A 25 -30.69 -8.87 1.66
C PRO A 25 -29.78 -7.65 1.76
N VAL A 26 -28.61 -7.72 1.13
CA VAL A 26 -27.66 -6.62 1.07
C VAL A 26 -28.24 -5.49 0.21
N PRO A 27 -28.37 -4.25 0.71
CA PRO A 27 -28.88 -3.16 -0.11
C PRO A 27 -27.91 -2.86 -1.27
N VAL A 28 -28.45 -2.76 -2.50
CA VAL A 28 -27.68 -2.44 -3.71
C VAL A 28 -28.12 -1.09 -4.26
N LEU A 29 -27.16 -0.17 -4.39
CA LEU A 29 -27.30 1.08 -5.13
C LEU A 29 -26.56 0.97 -6.46
N TYR A 30 -27.29 0.57 -7.50
CA TYR A 30 -26.80 0.48 -8.86
C TYR A 30 -27.07 1.80 -9.61
N ARG A 31 -26.00 2.48 -10.04
CA ARG A 31 -26.10 3.73 -10.80
C ARG A 31 -25.71 3.52 -12.26
N LYS A 32 -26.69 3.65 -13.15
CA LYS A 32 -26.47 3.70 -14.60
C LYS A 32 -25.86 5.06 -14.97
N ARG A 33 -24.68 5.05 -15.57
CA ARG A 33 -24.01 6.22 -16.15
C ARG A 33 -23.79 5.99 -17.64
N ARG A 34 -24.05 7.03 -18.45
CA ARG A 34 -23.56 7.05 -19.83
C ARG A 34 -22.05 7.24 -19.79
N ILE A 35 -21.33 6.34 -20.44
CA ILE A 35 -19.87 6.37 -20.47
C ILE A 35 -19.42 7.46 -21.44
N GLU A 36 -18.57 8.36 -20.97
CA GLU A 36 -17.65 9.09 -21.85
C GLU A 36 -16.45 8.17 -22.10
N PHE A 37 -16.20 7.90 -23.38
CA PHE A 37 -15.36 6.81 -23.90
C PHE A 37 -14.03 6.54 -23.15
N PHE A 38 -13.81 5.28 -22.77
CA PHE A 38 -12.46 4.72 -22.64
C PHE A 38 -12.04 4.17 -24.01
N SER A 39 -11.17 4.87 -24.73
CA SER A 39 -10.75 4.52 -26.09
C SER A 39 -9.47 3.68 -26.16
N ASP A 40 -8.70 3.54 -25.07
CA ASP A 40 -7.38 2.90 -25.09
C ASP A 40 -7.34 1.55 -24.34
N LEU A 41 -6.97 0.47 -25.05
CA LEU A 41 -6.70 -0.87 -24.51
C LEU A 41 -5.73 -0.84 -23.32
N LYS A 42 -4.74 0.05 -23.34
CA LYS A 42 -3.76 0.22 -22.25
C LYS A 42 -4.45 0.67 -20.96
N GLN A 43 -5.48 1.51 -21.07
CA GLN A 43 -6.25 1.99 -19.93
C GLN A 43 -7.07 0.86 -19.31
N TYR A 44 -7.76 0.05 -20.12
CA TYR A 44 -8.49 -1.13 -19.63
C TYR A 44 -7.57 -2.11 -18.89
N LYS A 45 -6.39 -2.43 -19.46
CA LYS A 45 -5.39 -3.29 -18.81
C LYS A 45 -4.90 -2.72 -17.48
N ARG A 46 -4.71 -1.40 -17.40
CA ARG A 46 -4.28 -0.73 -16.16
C ARG A 46 -5.38 -0.78 -15.10
N THR A 47 -6.61 -0.45 -15.47
CA THR A 47 -7.77 -0.51 -14.58
C THR A 47 -7.98 -1.94 -14.06
N TYR A 48 -7.87 -2.93 -14.93
CA TYR A 48 -7.97 -4.34 -14.54
C TYR A 48 -6.89 -4.72 -13.52
N LYS A 49 -5.62 -4.39 -13.79
CA LYS A 49 -4.52 -4.67 -12.84
C LYS A 49 -4.76 -4.03 -11.48
N TYR A 50 -5.23 -2.79 -11.45
CA TYR A 50 -5.56 -2.11 -10.20
C TYR A 50 -6.69 -2.82 -9.43
N ASN A 51 -7.76 -3.20 -10.13
CA ASN A 51 -8.98 -3.76 -9.54
C ASN A 51 -8.95 -5.26 -9.29
N PHE A 52 -8.02 -6.02 -9.87
CA PHE A 52 -8.05 -7.48 -9.80
C PHE A 52 -6.72 -8.14 -9.48
N ILE A 53 -5.60 -7.38 -9.51
CA ILE A 53 -4.26 -7.94 -9.26
C ILE A 53 -3.57 -7.20 -8.10
N ALA A 54 -3.70 -5.88 -8.02
CA ALA A 54 -3.01 -5.08 -7.00
C ALA A 54 -3.53 -5.31 -5.58
N PHE A 55 -2.62 -5.29 -4.61
CA PHE A 55 -2.96 -5.14 -3.20
C PHE A 55 -3.59 -3.76 -2.96
N PRO A 56 -4.83 -3.70 -2.44
CA PRO A 56 -5.51 -2.44 -2.20
C PRO A 56 -4.96 -1.83 -0.91
N VAL A 57 -4.69 -0.53 -0.92
CA VAL A 57 -4.06 0.19 0.20
C VAL A 57 -4.87 1.40 0.65
N ASP A 58 -5.84 1.79 -0.16
CA ASP A 58 -6.73 2.91 0.13
C ASP A 58 -7.84 2.46 1.09
N THR A 59 -8.21 3.35 2.00
CA THR A 59 -9.32 3.15 2.92
C THR A 59 -10.44 4.13 2.62
N ILE A 60 -11.67 3.70 2.89
CA ILE A 60 -12.88 4.50 2.79
C ILE A 60 -13.68 4.38 4.10
N PRO A 61 -14.60 5.31 4.40
CA PRO A 61 -15.56 5.11 5.47
C PRO A 61 -16.31 3.79 5.31
N ASN A 62 -16.74 3.20 6.43
CA ASN A 62 -17.56 2.01 6.39
C ASN A 62 -18.86 2.24 5.58
N ALA A 63 -19.31 1.20 4.89
CA ALA A 63 -20.56 1.23 4.16
C ALA A 63 -21.48 0.10 4.65
N ASP A 64 -22.79 0.36 4.61
CA ASP A 64 -23.86 -0.60 4.93
C ASP A 64 -24.45 -1.26 3.68
N ARG A 65 -24.01 -0.82 2.49
CA ARG A 65 -24.61 -1.17 1.21
C ARG A 65 -23.55 -1.35 0.14
N ILE A 66 -23.94 -2.03 -0.92
CA ILE A 66 -23.21 -2.07 -2.18
C ILE A 66 -23.48 -0.77 -2.95
N TYR A 67 -22.42 -0.12 -3.42
CA TYR A 67 -22.50 0.95 -4.42
C TYR A 67 -21.71 0.55 -5.66
N ILE A 68 -22.38 0.50 -6.81
CA ILE A 68 -21.73 0.15 -8.08
C ILE A 68 -22.24 1.04 -9.21
N ASN A 69 -21.32 1.49 -10.05
CA ASN A 69 -21.64 2.21 -11.28
C ASN A 69 -21.60 1.24 -12.47
N SER A 70 -22.44 1.47 -13.49
CA SER A 70 -22.44 0.67 -14.72
C SER A 70 -21.12 0.73 -15.50
N ASP A 71 -20.35 1.81 -15.35
CA ASP A 71 -19.04 1.98 -15.99
C ASP A 71 -18.01 0.94 -15.53
N PHE A 72 -18.07 0.52 -14.26
CA PHE A 72 -17.25 -0.55 -13.71
C PHE A 72 -17.58 -1.89 -14.36
N ILE A 73 -18.88 -2.23 -14.44
CA ILE A 73 -19.37 -3.48 -15.06
C ILE A 73 -18.96 -3.53 -16.53
N ILE A 74 -19.20 -2.44 -17.26
CA ILE A 74 -18.85 -2.33 -18.68
C ILE A 74 -17.34 -2.42 -18.87
N GLY A 75 -16.55 -1.73 -18.03
CA GLY A 75 -15.09 -1.77 -18.09
C GLY A 75 -14.52 -3.18 -17.90
N TYR A 76 -15.06 -3.91 -16.93
CA TYR A 76 -14.72 -5.33 -16.69
C TYR A 76 -15.09 -6.20 -17.89
N LYS A 77 -16.33 -6.12 -18.38
CA LYS A 77 -16.79 -6.92 -19.52
C LYS A 77 -15.99 -6.61 -20.78
N LYS A 78 -15.67 -5.33 -21.05
CA LYS A 78 -14.84 -4.92 -22.19
C LYS A 78 -13.44 -5.53 -22.13
N TYR A 79 -12.80 -5.57 -20.96
CA TYR A 79 -11.50 -6.20 -20.79
C TYR A 79 -11.52 -7.69 -21.20
N HIS A 80 -12.53 -8.44 -20.76
CA HIS A 80 -12.69 -9.85 -21.11
C HIS A 80 -13.20 -10.04 -22.55
N ALA A 81 -14.03 -9.14 -23.06
CA ALA A 81 -14.50 -9.14 -24.44
C ALA A 81 -13.40 -8.89 -25.46
N ILE A 82 -12.36 -8.10 -25.14
CA ILE A 82 -11.19 -7.94 -26.01
C ILE A 82 -10.51 -9.30 -26.26
N ARG A 83 -10.52 -10.19 -25.26
CA ARG A 83 -10.02 -11.57 -25.43
C ARG A 83 -10.97 -12.41 -26.30
N ASN A 84 -12.27 -12.13 -26.24
CA ASN A 84 -13.33 -12.95 -26.83
C ASN A 84 -13.99 -12.36 -28.09
N LYS A 85 -13.52 -11.21 -28.61
CA LYS A 85 -13.99 -10.49 -29.82
C LYS A 85 -15.47 -10.04 -29.81
N PHE A 86 -16.03 -9.60 -28.68
CA PHE A 86 -17.37 -9.00 -28.65
C PHE A 86 -17.38 -7.50 -29.03
N SER A 87 -18.48 -7.03 -29.60
CA SER A 87 -18.70 -5.60 -29.87
C SER A 87 -19.07 -4.82 -28.60
N ASN A 88 -18.63 -3.56 -28.52
CA ASN A 88 -18.91 -2.68 -27.37
C ASN A 88 -20.41 -2.44 -27.16
N GLU A 89 -21.17 -2.32 -28.25
CA GLU A 89 -22.61 -2.09 -28.22
C GLU A 89 -23.37 -3.25 -27.58
N THR A 90 -22.95 -4.49 -27.82
CA THR A 90 -23.57 -5.67 -27.20
C THR A 90 -23.38 -5.66 -25.68
N ILE A 91 -22.19 -5.28 -25.20
CA ILE A 91 -21.89 -5.22 -23.77
C ILE A 91 -22.73 -4.14 -23.09
N GLU A 92 -22.85 -2.96 -23.71
CA GLU A 92 -23.63 -1.85 -23.17
C GLU A 92 -25.12 -2.22 -23.11
N ASN A 93 -25.66 -2.80 -24.18
CA ASN A 93 -27.05 -3.30 -24.22
C ASN A 93 -27.32 -4.42 -23.20
N GLU A 94 -26.33 -5.25 -22.88
CA GLU A 94 -26.44 -6.27 -21.84
C GLU A 94 -26.51 -5.61 -20.45
N VAL A 95 -25.59 -4.72 -20.13
CA VAL A 95 -25.50 -4.05 -18.81
C VAL A 95 -26.70 -3.12 -18.56
N GLU A 96 -27.29 -2.55 -19.60
CA GLU A 96 -28.53 -1.78 -19.48
C GLU A 96 -29.71 -2.60 -18.96
N LYS A 97 -29.71 -3.91 -19.21
CA LYS A 97 -30.77 -4.84 -18.79
C LYS A 97 -30.58 -5.40 -17.38
N TYR A 98 -29.47 -5.08 -16.72
CA TYR A 98 -29.18 -5.61 -15.39
C TYR A 98 -30.21 -5.12 -14.37
N ASP A 99 -30.82 -6.08 -13.67
CA ASP A 99 -31.59 -5.87 -12.46
C ASP A 99 -30.70 -6.04 -11.22
N LYS A 100 -31.30 -6.04 -10.02
CA LYS A 100 -30.54 -6.15 -8.77
C LYS A 100 -29.85 -7.49 -8.63
N ASP A 101 -30.55 -8.57 -8.98
CA ASP A 101 -30.04 -9.93 -8.80
C ASP A 101 -28.87 -10.18 -9.75
N SER A 102 -28.99 -9.73 -11.00
CA SER A 102 -27.88 -9.73 -11.98
C SER A 102 -26.66 -8.94 -11.48
N VAL A 103 -26.87 -7.84 -10.75
CA VAL A 103 -25.77 -7.05 -10.16
C VAL A 103 -25.13 -7.78 -8.98
N VAL A 104 -25.92 -8.48 -8.15
CA VAL A 104 -25.40 -9.27 -7.03
C VAL A 104 -24.58 -10.46 -7.54
N GLU A 105 -25.09 -11.19 -8.53
CA GLU A 105 -24.36 -12.26 -9.22
C GLU A 105 -23.04 -11.75 -9.81
N PHE A 106 -23.09 -10.62 -10.53
CA PHE A 106 -21.89 -9.98 -11.05
C PHE A 106 -20.87 -9.63 -9.97
N ILE A 107 -21.33 -9.20 -8.78
CA ILE A 107 -20.45 -8.87 -7.65
C ILE A 107 -19.81 -10.12 -7.06
N SER A 108 -20.54 -11.23 -6.97
CA SER A 108 -19.96 -12.51 -6.57
C SER A 108 -18.84 -12.90 -7.55
N ASP A 109 -19.11 -12.89 -8.86
CA ASP A 109 -18.14 -13.26 -9.90
C ASP A 109 -16.83 -12.47 -9.82
N ILE A 110 -16.90 -11.14 -9.71
CA ILE A 110 -15.70 -10.29 -9.66
C ILE A 110 -14.91 -10.47 -8.35
N ILE A 111 -15.59 -10.78 -7.25
CA ILE A 111 -14.94 -11.07 -5.98
C ILE A 111 -14.20 -12.40 -6.08
N HIS A 112 -14.85 -13.43 -6.62
CA HIS A 112 -14.25 -14.74 -6.86
C HIS A 112 -13.04 -14.64 -7.78
N GLU A 113 -13.14 -13.86 -8.86
CA GLU A 113 -12.01 -13.61 -9.77
C GLU A 113 -10.85 -12.92 -9.03
N ARG A 114 -11.14 -11.89 -8.23
CA ARG A 114 -10.11 -11.18 -7.47
C ARG A 114 -9.40 -12.08 -6.46
N ILE A 115 -10.14 -12.90 -5.72
CA ILE A 115 -9.57 -13.88 -4.78
C ILE A 115 -8.73 -14.92 -5.53
N SER A 116 -9.23 -15.42 -6.66
CA SER A 116 -8.48 -16.36 -7.50
C SER A 116 -7.16 -15.74 -7.98
N ASN A 117 -7.18 -14.48 -8.42
CA ASN A 117 -5.99 -13.76 -8.83
C ASN A 117 -4.99 -13.55 -7.68
N LEU A 118 -5.42 -13.41 -6.42
CA LEU A 118 -4.48 -13.39 -5.29
C LEU A 118 -3.71 -14.70 -5.16
N SER A 119 -4.36 -15.84 -5.43
CA SER A 119 -3.71 -17.15 -5.40
C SER A 119 -2.73 -17.34 -6.56
N PHE A 120 -3.17 -17.05 -7.79
CA PHE A 120 -2.42 -17.36 -9.01
C PHE A 120 -1.48 -16.24 -9.48
N GLU A 121 -1.80 -14.98 -9.20
CA GLU A 121 -1.05 -13.80 -9.64
C GLU A 121 -0.38 -13.06 -8.47
N PHE A 122 -0.13 -13.74 -7.35
CA PHE A 122 0.50 -13.14 -6.16
C PHE A 122 1.82 -12.39 -6.47
N GLU A 123 2.70 -12.97 -7.29
CA GLU A 123 3.94 -12.33 -7.70
C GLU A 123 3.71 -11.05 -8.52
N ALA A 124 2.68 -11.04 -9.36
CA ALA A 124 2.29 -9.84 -10.09
C ALA A 124 1.74 -8.77 -9.14
N ALA A 125 0.97 -9.17 -8.12
CA ALA A 125 0.48 -8.30 -7.06
C ALA A 125 1.64 -7.66 -6.27
N LEU A 126 2.64 -8.44 -5.87
CA LEU A 126 3.85 -7.95 -5.20
C LEU A 126 4.66 -7.00 -6.08
N LYS A 127 4.85 -7.34 -7.37
CA LYS A 127 5.51 -6.45 -8.33
C LYS A 127 4.77 -5.12 -8.46
N HIS A 128 3.43 -5.15 -8.45
CA HIS A 128 2.62 -3.94 -8.46
C HIS A 128 2.79 -3.13 -7.17
N ALA A 129 2.81 -3.78 -6.00
CA ALA A 129 3.06 -3.12 -4.73
C ALA A 129 4.43 -2.41 -4.71
N LYS A 130 5.50 -3.06 -5.18
CA LYS A 130 6.83 -2.46 -5.32
C LYS A 130 6.87 -1.23 -6.22
N ALA A 131 6.05 -1.23 -7.27
CA ALA A 131 5.93 -0.11 -8.19
C ALA A 131 5.06 1.04 -7.65
N SER A 132 4.34 0.82 -6.53
CA SER A 132 3.54 1.87 -5.90
C SER A 132 4.41 2.88 -5.17
N TYR A 133 3.90 4.10 -5.02
CA TYR A 133 4.58 5.16 -4.27
C TYR A 133 4.77 4.82 -2.78
N ILE A 134 3.95 3.93 -2.22
CA ILE A 134 3.99 3.53 -0.81
C ILE A 134 5.25 2.71 -0.50
N PHE A 135 5.60 1.80 -1.41
CA PHE A 135 6.73 0.88 -1.24
C PHE A 135 7.91 1.22 -2.16
N ALA A 136 7.92 2.43 -2.73
CA ALA A 136 8.96 2.87 -3.63
C ALA A 136 10.34 2.77 -2.94
N GLY A 137 11.26 2.04 -3.57
CA GLY A 137 12.61 1.83 -3.04
C GLY A 137 12.74 0.67 -2.04
N ILE A 138 11.65 -0.02 -1.66
CA ILE A 138 11.72 -1.22 -0.83
C ILE A 138 11.92 -2.44 -1.74
N THR A 139 13.09 -3.07 -1.65
CA THR A 139 13.43 -4.25 -2.45
C THR A 139 12.99 -5.56 -1.80
N ASP A 140 12.90 -5.58 -0.48
CA ASP A 140 12.57 -6.75 0.33
C ASP A 140 11.05 -7.03 0.34
N ASN A 141 10.66 -8.21 -0.15
CA ASN A 141 9.28 -8.69 -0.16
C ASN A 141 8.70 -8.88 1.24
N VAL A 142 9.51 -9.35 2.19
CA VAL A 142 9.07 -9.63 3.57
C VAL A 142 8.63 -8.34 4.24
N ILE A 143 9.37 -7.25 4.05
CA ILE A 143 9.01 -5.92 4.56
C ILE A 143 7.67 -5.47 3.97
N ILE A 144 7.48 -5.59 2.66
CA ILE A 144 6.23 -5.19 2.00
C ILE A 144 5.05 -6.00 2.54
N ILE A 145 5.20 -7.32 2.65
CA ILE A 145 4.15 -8.22 3.15
C ILE A 145 3.77 -7.88 4.59
N ARG A 146 4.75 -7.71 5.49
CA ARG A 146 4.51 -7.34 6.89
C ARG A 146 3.80 -5.98 7.02
N ASN A 147 4.14 -5.01 6.17
CA ASN A 147 3.45 -3.72 6.12
C ASN A 147 1.98 -3.86 5.71
N LEU A 148 1.71 -4.61 4.63
CA LEU A 148 0.34 -4.87 4.18
C LEU A 148 -0.47 -5.60 5.25
N LEU A 149 0.10 -6.62 5.90
CA LEU A 149 -0.53 -7.35 7.01
C LEU A 149 -0.90 -6.42 8.17
N SER A 150 0.02 -5.54 8.58
CA SER A 150 -0.25 -4.56 9.64
C SER A 150 -1.38 -3.61 9.24
N HIS A 151 -1.34 -3.08 8.01
CA HIS A 151 -2.38 -2.20 7.49
C HIS A 151 -3.76 -2.86 7.51
N TYR A 152 -3.88 -4.08 6.98
CA TYR A 152 -5.15 -4.81 6.93
C TYR A 152 -5.71 -5.15 8.31
N ARG A 153 -4.86 -5.60 9.24
CA ARG A 153 -5.27 -5.87 10.63
C ARG A 153 -5.77 -4.60 11.32
N ASN A 154 -5.11 -3.46 11.10
CA ASN A 154 -5.54 -2.18 11.66
C ASN A 154 -6.90 -1.74 11.10
N VAL A 155 -7.15 -1.98 9.81
CA VAL A 155 -8.44 -1.66 9.18
C VAL A 155 -9.55 -2.56 9.69
N LEU A 156 -9.32 -3.88 9.83
CA LEU A 156 -10.28 -4.81 10.42
C LEU A 156 -10.66 -4.43 11.86
N ASN A 157 -9.69 -3.99 12.66
CA ASN A 157 -9.92 -3.57 14.03
C ASN A 157 -10.66 -2.22 14.16
N SER A 158 -10.84 -1.50 13.05
CA SER A 158 -11.54 -0.22 13.06
C SER A 158 -13.00 -0.39 12.64
N PRO A 159 -13.96 0.09 13.45
CA PRO A 159 -15.37 0.02 13.07
C PRO A 159 -15.72 1.02 11.97
N ASN A 160 -14.95 2.11 11.80
CA ASN A 160 -15.34 3.29 11.01
C ASN A 160 -14.79 3.31 9.59
N ILE A 161 -13.82 2.46 9.28
CA ILE A 161 -13.18 2.41 7.97
C ILE A 161 -13.17 0.97 7.46
N GLN A 162 -12.94 0.85 6.15
CA GLN A 162 -12.78 -0.41 5.45
C GLN A 162 -11.83 -0.22 4.25
N ILE A 163 -11.39 -1.33 3.66
CA ILE A 163 -10.52 -1.29 2.48
C ILE A 163 -11.34 -0.97 1.22
N SER A 164 -10.80 -0.10 0.38
CA SER A 164 -11.33 0.16 -0.96
C SER A 164 -10.80 -0.88 -1.96
N HIS A 165 -11.47 -2.03 -2.06
CA HIS A 165 -11.00 -3.15 -2.90
C HIS A 165 -11.05 -2.85 -4.41
N PHE A 166 -12.00 -2.02 -4.84
CA PHE A 166 -12.25 -1.73 -6.25
C PHE A 166 -12.42 -0.23 -6.46
N SER A 167 -11.90 0.28 -7.58
CA SER A 167 -12.22 1.61 -8.10
C SER A 167 -13.52 1.52 -8.90
N GLY A 168 -14.60 2.09 -8.37
CA GLY A 168 -15.93 2.09 -9.01
C GLY A 168 -16.97 1.16 -8.36
N LEU A 169 -16.55 0.38 -7.35
CA LEU A 169 -17.41 -0.48 -6.53
C LEU A 169 -17.04 -0.31 -5.05
N SER A 170 -18.03 0.00 -4.21
CA SER A 170 -17.93 -0.05 -2.76
C SER A 170 -18.77 -1.21 -2.24
N LEU A 171 -18.16 -2.02 -1.38
CA LEU A 171 -18.80 -3.15 -0.72
C LEU A 171 -19.25 -2.75 0.69
N PRO A 172 -20.30 -3.38 1.25
CA PRO A 172 -20.61 -3.19 2.66
C PRO A 172 -19.46 -3.71 3.54
N LYS A 173 -19.30 -3.14 4.72
CA LYS A 173 -18.19 -3.46 5.64
C LYS A 173 -18.09 -4.95 5.91
N VAL A 174 -19.21 -5.64 6.10
CA VAL A 174 -19.23 -7.08 6.36
C VAL A 174 -18.55 -7.89 5.25
N ILE A 175 -18.75 -7.54 3.96
CA ILE A 175 -18.07 -8.20 2.84
C ILE A 175 -16.62 -7.70 2.72
N SER A 176 -16.40 -6.41 2.93
CA SER A 176 -15.06 -5.81 2.88
C SER A 176 -14.12 -6.42 3.93
N ASP A 177 -14.62 -6.68 5.14
CA ASP A 177 -13.87 -7.31 6.22
C ASP A 177 -13.51 -8.75 5.83
N VAL A 178 -14.43 -9.53 5.25
CA VAL A 178 -14.12 -10.87 4.72
C VAL A 178 -13.05 -10.82 3.63
N MET A 179 -13.18 -9.90 2.67
CA MET A 179 -12.14 -9.70 1.64
C MET A 179 -10.79 -9.30 2.25
N THR A 180 -10.81 -8.57 3.37
CA THR A 180 -9.59 -8.17 4.08
C THR A 180 -8.95 -9.35 4.81
N GLU A 181 -9.76 -10.23 5.42
CA GLU A 181 -9.33 -11.52 5.98
C GLU A 181 -8.66 -12.39 4.90
N VAL A 182 -9.19 -12.41 3.67
CA VAL A 182 -8.58 -13.13 2.54
C VAL A 182 -7.16 -12.64 2.27
N TYR A 183 -6.92 -11.32 2.19
CA TYR A 183 -5.57 -10.82 1.97
C TYR A 183 -4.64 -11.19 3.13
N ILE A 184 -5.12 -11.10 4.37
CA ILE A 184 -4.32 -11.47 5.55
C ILE A 184 -3.91 -12.93 5.49
N TYR A 185 -4.84 -13.82 5.11
CA TYR A 185 -4.56 -15.24 4.95
C TYR A 185 -3.45 -15.48 3.92
N TYR A 186 -3.61 -15.00 2.68
CA TYR A 186 -2.63 -15.24 1.61
C TYR A 186 -1.26 -14.60 1.91
N LEU A 187 -1.26 -13.41 2.50
CA LEU A 187 -0.01 -12.75 2.90
C LEU A 187 0.69 -13.49 4.03
N SER A 188 -0.06 -14.01 5.01
CA SER A 188 0.52 -14.77 6.12
C SER A 188 1.08 -16.11 5.66
N ASP A 189 0.34 -16.86 4.83
CA ASP A 189 0.80 -18.11 4.20
C ASP A 189 2.09 -17.90 3.40
N ARG A 190 2.14 -16.82 2.60
CA ARG A 190 3.33 -16.48 1.81
C ARG A 190 4.51 -16.05 2.67
N LEU A 191 4.26 -15.28 3.74
CA LEU A 191 5.30 -14.87 4.68
C LEU A 191 5.92 -16.10 5.35
N GLU A 192 5.09 -17.01 5.85
CA GLU A 192 5.54 -18.25 6.48
C GLU A 192 6.39 -19.10 5.53
N MET A 193 5.95 -19.26 4.27
CA MET A 193 6.76 -19.96 3.25
C MET A 193 8.13 -19.31 3.01
N MET A 194 8.18 -17.97 2.97
CA MET A 194 9.44 -17.24 2.79
C MET A 194 10.35 -17.36 4.02
N GLU A 195 9.79 -17.32 5.23
CA GLU A 195 10.52 -17.47 6.48
C GLU A 195 11.04 -18.90 6.70
N ILE A 196 10.26 -19.93 6.31
CA ILE A 196 10.72 -21.34 6.31
C ILE A 196 11.87 -21.55 5.33
N GLN A 197 11.80 -20.95 4.13
CA GLN A 197 12.90 -20.98 3.16
C GLN A 197 14.16 -20.29 3.71
N SER A 198 13.98 -19.20 4.46
CA SER A 198 15.06 -18.49 5.15
C SER A 198 15.66 -19.28 6.31
N ALA A 199 14.84 -20.06 7.03
CA ALA A 199 15.27 -20.90 8.16
C ALA A 199 16.12 -22.11 7.74
N SER A 200 16.09 -22.51 6.45
CA SER A 200 17.04 -23.47 5.87
C SER A 200 18.45 -22.87 5.67
N GLU A 201 18.62 -21.55 5.83
CA GLU A 201 19.88 -20.82 5.82
C GLU A 201 20.04 -20.05 7.15
N VAL A 202 20.20 -20.78 8.25
CA VAL A 202 20.84 -20.37 9.52
C VAL A 202 20.63 -18.90 9.98
N LEU A 203 19.66 -18.65 10.87
CA LEU A 203 19.88 -18.15 12.25
C LEU A 203 18.58 -17.79 12.96
N SER A 204 18.57 -18.09 14.26
CA SER A 204 17.55 -17.78 15.26
C SER A 204 17.16 -16.30 15.31
N VAL A 205 15.86 -16.00 15.30
CA VAL A 205 15.34 -14.73 15.79
C VAL A 205 14.24 -15.01 16.81
N SER A 206 14.53 -14.68 18.06
CA SER A 206 13.58 -14.64 19.17
C SER A 206 12.46 -13.62 18.89
N GLU A 207 11.21 -14.05 19.10
CA GLU A 207 10.01 -13.22 19.08
C GLU A 207 10.14 -12.05 20.07
N VAL A 208 10.03 -10.83 19.54
CA VAL A 208 9.58 -9.66 20.30
C VAL A 208 8.55 -8.95 19.43
N VAL A 209 7.30 -8.97 19.89
CA VAL A 209 6.25 -8.08 19.42
C VAL A 209 6.51 -6.71 20.07
N ASP A 210 7.02 -5.72 19.32
CA ASP A 210 6.65 -4.29 19.48
C ASP A 210 7.33 -3.33 18.44
N ASP A 211 6.62 -2.28 18.03
CA ASP A 211 7.09 -1.01 17.38
C ASP A 211 7.90 -1.03 16.05
N GLY A 212 7.97 -2.16 15.35
CA GLY A 212 8.99 -2.46 14.31
C GLY A 212 8.85 -1.92 12.87
N LEU A 213 8.44 -0.67 12.61
CA LEU A 213 8.50 -0.06 11.26
C LEU A 213 9.59 0.98 11.05
N ARG A 214 10.53 1.05 11.98
CA ARG A 214 11.56 2.08 12.00
C ARG A 214 12.93 1.47 11.72
N ILE A 215 13.66 2.01 10.76
CA ILE A 215 15.05 1.65 10.46
C ILE A 215 15.87 1.99 11.69
N LYS A 216 16.37 0.96 12.40
CA LYS A 216 17.23 1.17 13.57
C LYS A 216 18.51 1.89 13.15
N TRP A 217 18.66 3.14 13.59
CA TRP A 217 19.86 3.91 13.31
C TRP A 217 20.89 3.68 14.41
N ASN A 218 21.97 2.98 14.06
CA ASN A 218 23.04 2.65 15.02
C ASN A 218 24.08 3.77 15.19
N GLY A 219 24.00 4.85 14.39
CA GLY A 219 24.88 6.02 14.52
C GLY A 219 24.31 7.09 15.46
N ARG A 220 24.99 8.22 15.60
CA ARG A 220 24.44 9.36 16.36
C ARG A 220 23.40 10.11 15.51
N GLN A 221 22.48 10.84 16.15
CA GLN A 221 21.53 11.72 15.42
C GLN A 221 22.25 12.78 14.59
N GLN A 222 23.43 13.21 15.05
CA GLN A 222 24.34 14.07 14.29
C GLN A 222 24.72 13.40 12.97
N ASP A 223 25.21 12.17 13.01
CA ASP A 223 25.64 11.46 11.80
C ASP A 223 24.47 11.28 10.81
N LEU A 224 23.25 11.03 11.30
CA LEU A 224 22.05 10.99 10.45
C LEU A 224 21.75 12.35 9.79
N ALA A 225 21.85 13.44 10.53
CA ALA A 225 21.65 14.78 9.99
C ALA A 225 22.73 15.14 8.95
N GLU A 226 24.00 14.79 9.19
CA GLU A 226 25.10 14.97 8.23
C GLU A 226 24.81 14.23 6.92
N LEU A 227 24.40 12.96 6.99
CA LEU A 227 24.07 12.15 5.81
C LEU A 227 23.00 12.84 4.95
N PHE A 228 21.88 13.25 5.54
CA PHE A 228 20.78 13.85 4.78
C PHE A 228 21.15 15.20 4.17
N ILE A 229 21.93 16.02 4.87
CA ILE A 229 22.39 17.30 4.32
C ILE A 229 23.38 17.09 3.17
N GLU A 230 24.27 16.09 3.27
CA GLU A 230 25.19 15.77 2.18
C GLU A 230 24.49 15.19 0.95
N LEU A 231 23.49 14.34 1.14
CA LEU A 231 22.65 13.86 0.04
C LEU A 231 21.90 15.00 -0.67
N GLU A 232 21.43 16.00 0.08
CA GLU A 232 20.79 17.19 -0.48
C GLU A 232 21.80 18.07 -1.24
N ARG A 233 22.96 18.36 -0.64
CA ARG A 233 24.04 19.15 -1.28
C ARG A 233 24.54 18.51 -2.59
N LYS A 234 24.58 17.17 -2.65
CA LYS A 234 25.00 16.41 -3.82
C LYS A 234 23.87 16.13 -4.82
N ASN A 235 22.68 16.69 -4.61
CA ASN A 235 21.49 16.51 -5.45
C ASN A 235 20.99 15.06 -5.57
N TRP A 236 21.28 14.20 -4.59
CA TRP A 236 20.73 12.83 -4.53
C TRP A 236 19.30 12.80 -4.01
N THR A 237 18.94 13.79 -3.18
CA THR A 237 17.58 13.98 -2.69
C THR A 237 17.22 15.46 -2.74
N THR A 238 15.93 15.76 -2.83
CA THR A 238 15.43 17.14 -2.71
C THR A 238 14.34 17.18 -1.66
N ARG A 239 14.29 18.24 -0.85
CA ARG A 239 13.24 18.41 0.17
C ARG A 239 11.86 18.76 -0.39
N GLY A 240 11.76 19.09 -1.68
CA GLY A 240 10.54 19.65 -2.27
C GLY A 240 10.06 20.88 -1.50
N GLU A 241 8.74 21.07 -1.41
CA GLU A 241 8.11 22.18 -0.69
C GLU A 241 7.89 21.91 0.82
N LEU A 242 8.43 20.82 1.36
CA LEU A 242 8.18 20.45 2.76
C LEU A 242 9.02 21.30 3.73
N SER A 243 8.34 21.86 4.74
CA SER A 243 9.01 22.55 5.85
C SER A 243 9.96 21.59 6.59
N MET A 244 11.09 22.11 7.09
CA MET A 244 12.11 21.33 7.81
C MET A 244 11.54 20.51 8.98
N ILE A 245 10.60 21.07 9.74
CA ILE A 245 9.96 20.37 10.87
C ILE A 245 9.24 19.11 10.37
N LYS A 246 8.46 19.22 9.29
CA LYS A 246 7.78 18.07 8.68
C LYS A 246 8.78 17.01 8.18
N VAL A 247 9.91 17.43 7.61
CA VAL A 247 10.99 16.51 7.22
C VAL A 247 11.55 15.78 8.43
N CYS A 248 11.85 16.48 9.52
CA CYS A 248 12.33 15.85 10.76
C CYS A 248 11.29 14.92 11.40
N THR A 249 10.00 15.24 11.31
CA THR A 249 8.91 14.36 11.74
C THR A 249 8.85 13.09 10.89
N LEU A 250 8.95 13.21 9.57
CA LEU A 250 8.97 12.05 8.66
C LEU A 250 10.21 11.18 8.90
N LEU A 251 11.40 11.78 9.01
CA LEU A 251 12.62 11.07 9.36
C LEU A 251 12.50 10.36 10.70
N SER A 252 11.88 10.99 11.70
CA SER A 252 11.62 10.34 12.98
C SER A 252 10.62 9.21 12.85
N LYS A 253 9.68 9.24 11.91
CA LYS A 253 8.76 8.11 11.69
C LYS A 253 9.42 6.95 10.93
N VAL A 254 10.45 7.22 10.14
CA VAL A 254 11.17 6.22 9.34
C VAL A 254 12.35 5.61 10.09
N PHE A 255 13.07 6.38 10.91
CA PHE A 255 14.23 5.91 11.67
C PHE A 255 13.89 5.72 13.15
N ASP A 256 14.35 4.62 13.74
CA ASP A 256 14.31 4.43 15.17
C ASP A 256 15.54 5.08 15.77
N LEU A 257 15.28 6.08 16.60
CA LEU A 257 16.27 6.93 17.24
C LEU A 257 16.25 6.74 18.76
N SER A 258 15.52 5.75 19.27
CA SER A 258 15.41 5.39 20.69
C SER A 258 16.80 5.33 21.36
N ASP A 259 17.74 4.59 20.78
CA ASP A 259 19.11 4.37 21.29
C ASP A 259 20.02 5.60 21.18
N THR A 260 19.58 6.63 20.46
CA THR A 260 20.38 7.84 20.19
C THR A 260 19.97 9.04 21.03
N LYS A 261 18.92 8.88 21.86
CA LYS A 261 18.40 9.93 22.74
C LYS A 261 19.34 10.14 23.92
N ARG A 262 19.74 11.40 24.17
CA ARG A 262 20.46 11.78 25.41
C ARG A 262 19.59 11.68 26.67
N LYS A 263 18.26 11.80 26.54
CA LYS A 263 17.28 11.71 27.63
C LYS A 263 16.06 10.92 27.17
N HIS A 264 15.57 9.99 27.99
CA HIS A 264 14.40 9.15 27.66
C HIS A 264 13.17 9.97 27.24
N ALA A 265 12.95 11.14 27.87
CA ALA A 265 11.82 12.03 27.58
C ALA A 265 12.01 12.97 26.35
N SER A 266 13.14 12.92 25.64
CA SER A 266 13.39 13.86 24.53
C SER A 266 12.66 13.42 23.26
N ASN A 267 12.00 14.38 22.59
CA ASN A 267 11.34 14.18 21.30
C ASN A 267 12.38 14.16 20.15
N SER A 268 12.53 13.01 19.49
CA SER A 268 13.52 12.82 18.41
C SER A 268 13.35 13.78 17.24
N ALA A 269 12.12 14.16 16.89
CA ALA A 269 11.87 15.10 15.79
C ALA A 269 12.33 16.53 16.15
N ALA A 270 12.12 16.94 17.40
CA ALA A 270 12.59 18.23 17.88
C ALA A 270 14.13 18.27 17.98
N SER A 271 14.75 17.19 18.44
CA SER A 271 16.21 17.05 18.51
C SER A 271 16.85 17.08 17.11
N LEU A 272 16.31 16.33 16.15
CA LEU A 272 16.75 16.39 14.75
C LEU A 272 16.56 17.79 14.17
N TYR A 273 15.43 18.44 14.42
CA TYR A 273 15.17 19.77 13.90
C TYR A 273 16.24 20.78 14.33
N GLN A 274 16.72 20.73 15.58
CA GLN A 274 17.82 21.61 16.04
C GLN A 274 19.13 21.35 15.27
N LEU A 275 19.41 20.08 14.92
CA LEU A 275 20.58 19.72 14.12
C LEU A 275 20.44 20.21 12.66
N PHE A 276 19.25 20.08 12.08
CA PHE A 276 18.97 20.50 10.70
C PHE A 276 18.76 22.01 10.52
N LYS A 277 18.41 22.74 11.58
CA LYS A 277 18.25 24.20 11.52
C LYS A 277 19.58 24.91 11.23
N GLY A 278 20.69 24.35 11.71
CA GLY A 278 22.01 24.97 11.62
C GLY A 278 22.08 26.30 12.39
N SER A 279 23.23 26.96 12.30
CA SER A 279 23.43 28.34 12.76
C SER A 279 23.65 29.26 11.56
N TYR A 280 23.29 30.53 11.74
CA TYR A 280 23.65 31.61 10.82
C TYR A 280 24.68 32.48 11.54
N PRO A 281 25.98 32.24 11.33
CA PRO A 281 27.01 33.14 11.83
C PRO A 281 26.78 34.55 11.26
N GLU A 282 26.86 35.58 12.11
CA GLU A 282 26.68 36.99 11.69
C GLU A 282 27.66 37.41 10.57
N GLU A 283 28.80 36.72 10.47
CA GLU A 283 29.87 36.98 9.50
C GLU A 283 29.66 36.31 8.14
N SER A 284 28.75 35.33 8.04
CA SER A 284 28.45 34.61 6.79
C SER A 284 27.18 35.18 6.16
N ARG A 285 27.32 35.73 4.94
CA ARG A 285 26.24 36.31 4.12
C ARG A 285 25.18 35.26 3.72
N GLY A 286 24.35 34.82 4.67
CA GLY A 286 23.20 33.96 4.44
C GLY A 286 23.48 32.46 4.32
N ASP A 287 24.74 32.03 4.30
CA ASP A 287 25.08 30.61 4.23
C ASP A 287 24.87 29.93 5.58
N ARG A 288 24.00 28.92 5.59
CA ARG A 288 23.68 28.12 6.77
C ARG A 288 24.87 27.23 7.13
N ARG A 289 25.35 27.33 8.37
CA ARG A 289 26.42 26.50 8.91
C ARG A 289 25.87 25.36 9.75
N TYR A 290 26.35 24.16 9.53
CA TYR A 290 25.96 22.97 10.28
C TYR A 290 27.03 22.56 11.30
N PHE A 291 26.66 21.70 12.25
CA PHE A 291 27.57 21.27 13.33
C PHE A 291 28.83 20.53 12.80
N PHE A 292 28.74 19.91 11.63
CA PHE A 292 29.87 19.21 10.99
C PHE A 292 30.76 20.13 10.14
N ASP A 293 30.43 21.42 10.01
CA ASP A 293 31.28 22.44 9.39
C ASP A 293 32.29 23.05 10.42
N ASP A 294 32.34 22.53 11.64
CA ASP A 294 33.36 22.83 12.65
C ASP A 294 34.64 22.01 12.36
N LYS A 295 35.81 22.65 12.46
CA LYS A 295 37.13 22.04 12.20
C LYS A 295 37.44 20.83 13.08
N LYS A 296 36.74 20.68 14.22
CA LYS A 296 36.92 19.56 15.15
C LYS A 296 36.10 18.32 14.80
N HIS A 297 35.09 18.43 13.93
CA HIS A 297 34.24 17.30 13.57
C HIS A 297 34.87 16.50 12.44
N LYS A 298 35.03 15.18 12.65
CA LYS A 298 35.45 14.27 11.58
C LYS A 298 34.23 13.87 10.76
N ARG A 299 34.14 14.41 9.54
CA ARG A 299 33.07 14.12 8.59
C ARG A 299 33.01 12.62 8.28
N GLN A 300 31.80 12.08 8.28
CA GLN A 300 31.53 10.67 8.04
C GLN A 300 31.10 10.41 6.58
N PHE A 301 30.53 11.41 5.91
CA PHE A 301 29.87 11.24 4.59
C PHE A 301 30.46 12.10 3.46
N GLU A 302 31.66 12.63 3.65
CA GLU A 302 32.34 13.49 2.66
C GLU A 302 32.62 12.78 1.32
N ASN A 303 32.84 11.47 1.33
CA ASN A 303 33.23 10.67 0.16
C ASN A 303 32.07 10.16 -0.71
N ILE A 304 30.81 10.53 -0.42
CA ILE A 304 29.67 10.18 -1.28
C ILE A 304 29.87 10.81 -2.67
N LYS A 305 29.84 10.04 -3.75
CA LYS A 305 30.01 10.59 -5.12
C LYS A 305 28.76 11.34 -5.57
N GLU A 306 28.91 12.37 -6.40
CA GLU A 306 27.77 13.05 -7.02
C GLU A 306 27.01 12.10 -7.97
N PHE A 307 25.71 12.35 -8.13
CA PHE A 307 24.89 11.58 -9.05
C PHE A 307 25.14 12.09 -10.48
N ASN A 308 25.74 11.25 -11.33
CA ASN A 308 25.87 11.56 -12.76
C ASN A 308 24.49 11.49 -13.40
N LYS A 309 23.98 12.63 -13.87
CA LYS A 309 22.81 12.64 -14.78
C LYS A 309 23.26 12.05 -16.12
N SER A 310 22.86 10.80 -16.39
CA SER A 310 22.75 10.23 -17.73
C SER A 310 21.47 10.70 -18.40
#